data_AF-A0A453IXZ9-F1
#
_entry.id   AF-A0A453IXZ9-F1
#
_cell.length_a   1.000
_cell.length_b   1.000
_cell.length_c   1.000
_cell.angle_alpha   90.00
_cell.angle_beta   90.00
_cell.angle_gamma   90.00
#
_symmetry.space_group_name_H-M   'P 1'
#
loop_
_entity.id
_entity.type
_entity.pdbx_description
1 polymer ?
#
loop_
_entity_poly.entity_id
_entity_poly.type
_entity_poly.pdbx_seq_one_letter_code
_entity_poly.pdbx_strand_id
1 'polypeptide(L)'
;KVEADLVFLATGFEGKDKLREVLPKPFRDLVVGKSSMMSLYRGTIHPLIPNMAFVGFVESVSNLHTSELRCRWLSGLLEGRFELPSVKAMMGHVAGEADAMRRTTRFYRRHCISTYSIHDSDGMCADLGSATLRKGNWIAELFAPYNNKDYKEQ
;
A
#
# COMPACT_ATOMS: atom_id res chain seq x y z
N LYS A 1 20.61 14.90 32.89
CA LYS A 1 19.12 14.95 32.92
C LYS A 1 18.72 16.27 32.28
N VAL A 2 17.71 16.27 31.42
CA VAL A 2 17.10 17.51 30.94
C VAL A 2 16.03 17.89 31.97
N GLU A 3 16.11 19.08 32.57
CA GLU A 3 15.01 19.61 33.38
C GLU A 3 13.88 20.04 32.43
N ALA A 4 12.69 19.51 32.67
CA ALA A 4 11.50 19.80 31.87
C ALA A 4 10.25 19.70 32.76
N ASP A 5 9.36 20.69 32.64
CA ASP A 5 8.09 20.72 33.36
C ASP A 5 7.03 19.79 32.74
N LEU A 6 7.09 19.58 31.42
CA LEU A 6 6.16 18.73 30.67
C LEU A 6 6.84 18.09 29.46
N VAL A 7 6.50 16.84 29.16
CA VAL A 7 7.01 16.10 27.99
C VAL A 7 5.84 15.57 27.16
N PHE A 8 5.82 15.91 25.87
CA PHE A 8 4.91 15.33 24.88
C PHE A 8 5.59 14.22 24.09
N LEU A 9 5.08 12.99 24.18
CA LEU A 9 5.59 11.84 23.43
C LEU A 9 4.87 11.71 22.08
N ALA A 10 5.36 12.41 21.05
CA ALA A 10 4.86 12.35 19.68
C ALA A 10 5.46 11.16 18.88
N THR A 11 5.51 9.97 19.47
CA THR A 11 6.21 8.79 18.92
C THR A 11 5.40 8.00 17.87
N GLY A 12 4.18 8.43 17.54
CA GLY A 12 3.31 7.81 16.54
C GLY A 12 2.29 6.83 17.13
N PHE A 13 1.78 5.93 16.28
CA PHE A 13 0.69 5.00 16.61
C PHE A 13 1.01 3.57 16.16
N GLU A 14 0.53 2.58 16.92
CA GLU A 14 0.68 1.15 16.63
C GLU A 14 -0.59 0.58 15.99
N GLY A 15 -0.77 0.78 14.69
CA GLY A 15 -1.98 0.35 13.97
C GLY A 15 -2.23 -1.17 14.00
N LYS A 16 -1.17 -1.98 14.08
CA LYS A 16 -1.26 -3.45 14.11
C LYS A 16 -1.87 -3.99 15.40
N ASP A 17 -1.66 -3.31 16.52
CA ASP A 17 -2.19 -3.74 17.81
C ASP A 17 -3.72 -3.67 17.84
N LYS A 18 -4.31 -2.69 17.14
CA LYS A 18 -5.76 -2.62 16.95
C LYS A 18 -6.30 -3.78 16.12
N LEU A 19 -5.59 -4.15 15.05
CA LEU A 19 -5.96 -5.32 14.24
C LEU A 19 -5.86 -6.62 15.05
N ARG A 20 -4.95 -6.67 16.01
CA ARG A 20 -4.85 -7.78 16.95
C ARG A 20 -6.15 -7.99 17.72
N GLU A 21 -6.85 -6.93 18.11
CA GLU A 21 -8.08 -7.03 18.90
C GLU A 21 -9.26 -7.51 18.05
N VAL A 22 -9.31 -7.09 16.78
CA VAL A 22 -10.44 -7.36 15.88
C VAL A 22 -10.30 -8.70 15.14
N LEU A 23 -9.09 -9.13 14.78
CA LEU A 23 -8.89 -10.34 13.98
C LEU A 23 -8.88 -11.61 14.84
N PRO A 24 -9.56 -12.69 14.41
CA PRO A 24 -9.47 -13.98 15.07
C PRO A 24 -8.15 -14.69 14.75
N LYS A 25 -7.80 -15.71 15.55
CA LYS A 25 -6.75 -16.67 15.17
C LYS A 25 -7.26 -17.56 14.02
N PRO A 26 -6.40 -17.98 13.09
CA PRO A 26 -4.94 -17.76 13.04
C PRO A 26 -4.52 -16.45 12.36
N PHE A 27 -5.44 -15.71 11.74
CA PHE A 27 -5.12 -14.54 10.89
C PHE A 27 -4.46 -13.39 11.66
N ARG A 28 -4.82 -13.21 12.92
CA ARG A 28 -4.17 -12.29 13.86
C ARG A 28 -2.64 -12.43 13.85
N ASP A 29 -2.14 -13.67 13.91
CA ASP A 29 -0.70 -13.93 14.05
C ASP A 29 0.06 -13.68 12.73
N LEU A 30 -0.66 -13.71 11.60
CA LEU A 30 -0.12 -13.36 10.28
C LEU A 30 0.06 -11.84 10.13
N VAL A 31 -0.85 -11.05 10.70
CA VAL A 31 -0.83 -9.58 10.61
C VAL A 31 0.12 -8.93 11.62
N VAL A 32 0.18 -9.48 12.83
CA VAL A 32 0.91 -8.91 13.97
C VAL A 32 2.32 -9.51 14.12
N GLY A 33 2.78 -10.30 13.13
CA GLY A 33 4.07 -10.99 13.16
C GLY A 33 5.31 -10.08 13.33
N LYS A 34 6.50 -10.71 13.42
CA LYS A 34 7.80 -10.06 13.76
C LYS A 34 8.22 -8.89 12.86
N SER A 35 7.66 -8.77 11.65
CA SER A 35 7.97 -7.68 10.72
C SER A 35 7.27 -6.40 11.15
N SER A 36 7.96 -5.26 11.08
CA SER A 36 7.35 -3.94 11.31
C SER A 36 6.28 -3.62 10.26
N MET A 37 6.53 -3.97 8.99
CA MET A 37 5.61 -3.79 7.86
C MET A 37 4.69 -5.00 7.67
N MET A 38 3.39 -4.76 7.43
CA MET A 38 2.42 -5.82 7.07
C MET A 38 2.63 -6.27 5.62
N SER A 39 2.60 -7.57 5.40
CA SER A 39 2.79 -8.19 4.08
C SER A 39 1.53 -8.12 3.22
N LEU A 40 1.28 -6.94 2.64
CA LEU A 40 0.12 -6.68 1.80
C LEU A 40 0.53 -6.54 0.32
N TYR A 41 0.07 -7.45 -0.53
CA TYR A 41 0.18 -7.32 -1.97
C TYR A 41 -0.66 -6.13 -2.46
N ARG A 42 -0.07 -5.25 -3.28
CA ARG A 42 -0.65 -3.95 -3.68
C ARG A 42 -1.11 -3.10 -2.50
N GLY A 43 -0.49 -3.29 -1.33
CA GLY A 43 -0.94 -2.66 -0.10
C GLY A 43 -2.38 -2.97 0.31
N THR A 44 -2.98 -4.05 -0.22
CA THR A 44 -4.42 -4.32 -0.09
C THR A 44 -4.71 -5.76 0.37
N ILE A 45 -4.10 -6.78 -0.24
CA ILE A 45 -4.42 -8.19 0.05
C ILE A 45 -3.29 -8.85 0.84
N HIS A 46 -3.63 -9.50 1.95
CA HIS A 46 -2.66 -10.36 2.63
C HIS A 46 -2.65 -11.75 1.96
N PRO A 47 -1.52 -12.23 1.39
CA PRO A 47 -1.49 -13.46 0.56
C PRO A 47 -1.96 -14.74 1.26
N LEU A 48 -1.96 -14.75 2.59
CA LEU A 48 -2.33 -15.89 3.43
C LEU A 48 -3.67 -15.73 4.18
N ILE A 49 -4.37 -14.60 4.00
CA ILE A 49 -5.68 -14.38 4.63
C ILE A 49 -6.74 -14.36 3.52
N PRO A 50 -7.59 -15.39 3.42
CA PRO A 50 -8.62 -15.43 2.39
C PRO A 50 -9.74 -14.43 2.70
N ASN A 51 -10.43 -13.97 1.64
CA ASN A 51 -11.67 -13.18 1.73
C ASN A 51 -11.56 -11.90 2.59
N MET A 52 -10.38 -11.29 2.63
CA MET A 52 -10.12 -10.08 3.42
C MET A 52 -9.21 -9.13 2.65
N ALA A 53 -9.56 -7.85 2.69
CA ALA A 53 -8.77 -6.76 2.13
C ALA A 53 -8.55 -5.68 3.19
N PHE A 54 -7.40 -5.01 3.10
CA PHE A 54 -6.98 -3.94 3.99
C PHE A 54 -6.85 -2.66 3.17
N VAL A 55 -7.76 -1.71 3.35
CA VAL A 55 -7.71 -0.41 2.67
C VAL A 55 -7.32 0.66 3.69
N GLY A 56 -6.41 1.55 3.29
CA GLY A 56 -5.93 2.65 4.16
C GLY A 56 -4.81 2.26 5.14
N PHE A 57 -4.25 1.06 5.03
CA PHE A 57 -3.10 0.64 5.84
C PHE A 57 -1.74 1.05 5.24
N VAL A 58 -1.75 1.61 4.03
CA VAL A 58 -0.57 2.14 3.34
C VAL A 58 -0.54 3.65 3.45
N GLU A 59 0.62 4.18 3.84
CA GLU A 59 0.91 5.61 3.84
C GLU A 59 1.48 6.03 2.47
N SER A 60 1.09 7.21 2.00
CA SER A 60 1.55 7.80 0.73
C SER A 60 1.64 9.32 0.86
N VAL A 61 2.02 10.00 -0.22
CA VAL A 61 1.96 11.46 -0.32
C VAL A 61 0.51 11.97 -0.21
N SER A 62 -0.46 11.17 -0.66
CA SER A 62 -1.90 11.44 -0.54
C SER A 62 -2.66 10.17 -0.21
N ASN A 63 -2.96 9.96 1.09
CA ASN A 63 -3.64 8.75 1.56
C ASN A 63 -5.07 8.59 1.00
N LEU A 64 -5.77 9.70 0.74
CA LEU A 64 -7.11 9.67 0.17
C LEU A 64 -7.09 9.10 -1.25
N HIS A 65 -6.23 9.64 -2.11
CA HIS A 65 -6.07 9.18 -3.49
C HIS A 65 -5.61 7.72 -3.54
N THR A 66 -4.61 7.36 -2.73
CA THR A 66 -4.09 5.99 -2.62
C THR A 66 -5.17 5.01 -2.15
N SER A 67 -6.06 5.42 -1.23
CA SER A 67 -7.17 4.58 -0.76
C SER A 67 -8.28 4.44 -1.81
N GLU A 68 -8.61 5.52 -2.52
CA GLU A 68 -9.58 5.50 -3.62
C GLU A 68 -9.16 4.52 -4.73
N LEU A 69 -7.89 4.58 -5.17
CA LEU A 69 -7.37 3.67 -6.18
C LEU A 69 -7.40 2.20 -5.71
N ARG A 70 -7.10 1.95 -4.43
CA ARG A 70 -7.20 0.61 -3.82
C ARG A 70 -8.63 0.09 -3.75
N CYS A 71 -9.61 0.94 -3.45
CA CYS A 71 -11.02 0.59 -3.53
C CYS A 71 -11.43 0.19 -4.94
N ARG A 72 -10.99 0.95 -5.96
CA ARG A 72 -11.29 0.65 -7.37
C ARG A 72 -10.65 -0.66 -7.83
N TRP A 73 -9.38 -0.87 -7.51
CA TRP A 73 -8.69 -2.13 -7.78
C TRP A 73 -9.36 -3.31 -7.08
N LEU A 74 -9.78 -3.14 -5.81
CA LEU A 74 -10.52 -4.17 -5.08
C LEU A 74 -11.88 -4.45 -5.72
N SER A 75 -12.60 -3.44 -6.20
CA SER A 75 -13.85 -3.63 -6.97
C SER A 75 -13.59 -4.46 -8.23
N GLY A 76 -12.54 -4.12 -8.99
CA GLY A 76 -12.15 -4.88 -10.18
C GLY A 76 -11.80 -6.34 -9.88
N LEU A 77 -11.14 -6.60 -8.75
CA LEU A 77 -10.87 -7.95 -8.27
C LEU A 77 -12.17 -8.71 -7.95
N LEU A 78 -13.08 -8.09 -7.21
CA LEU A 78 -14.35 -8.71 -6.81
C LEU A 78 -15.28 -8.96 -7.99
N GLU A 79 -15.19 -8.14 -9.04
CA GLU A 79 -15.91 -8.31 -10.30
C GLU A 79 -15.25 -9.31 -11.26
N GLY A 80 -14.07 -9.85 -10.90
CA GLY A 80 -13.34 -10.80 -11.74
C GLY A 80 -12.71 -10.17 -12.99
N ARG A 81 -12.45 -8.85 -13.00
CA ARG A 81 -11.76 -8.18 -14.11
C ARG A 81 -10.30 -8.64 -14.25
N PHE A 82 -9.72 -9.11 -13.15
CA PHE A 82 -8.40 -9.75 -13.09
C PHE A 82 -8.36 -10.76 -11.95
N GLU A 83 -7.37 -11.65 -11.99
CA GLU A 83 -7.12 -12.62 -10.93
C GLU A 83 -5.85 -12.28 -10.15
N LEU A 84 -5.83 -12.64 -8.87
CA LEU A 84 -4.61 -12.53 -8.07
C LEU A 84 -3.57 -13.53 -8.57
N PRO A 85 -2.28 -13.15 -8.60
CA PRO A 85 -1.23 -14.11 -8.91
C PRO A 85 -1.07 -15.10 -7.75
N SER A 86 -0.27 -16.16 -7.97
CA SER A 86 0.00 -17.15 -6.92
C SER A 86 0.52 -16.51 -5.62
N VAL A 87 0.26 -17.16 -4.48
CA VAL A 87 0.77 -16.74 -3.16
C VAL A 87 2.28 -16.49 -3.19
N LYS A 88 3.05 -17.35 -3.87
CA LYS A 88 4.50 -17.20 -4.04
C LYS A 88 4.87 -15.90 -4.76
N ALA A 89 4.14 -15.56 -5.83
CA ALA A 89 4.36 -14.33 -6.59
C ALA A 89 3.98 -13.09 -5.78
N MET A 90 2.85 -13.11 -5.07
CA MET A 90 2.45 -12.02 -4.17
C MET A 90 3.47 -11.79 -3.06
N MET A 91 3.95 -12.85 -2.42
CA MET A 91 4.99 -12.77 -1.38
C MET A 91 6.32 -12.24 -1.94
N GLY A 92 6.69 -12.63 -3.16
CA GLY A 92 7.86 -12.09 -3.86
C GLY A 92 7.73 -10.59 -4.14
N HIS A 93 6.55 -10.13 -4.57
CA HIS A 93 6.27 -8.70 -4.76
C HIS A 93 6.46 -7.91 -3.46
N VAL A 94 5.80 -8.36 -2.38
CA VAL A 94 5.91 -7.73 -1.04
C VAL A 94 7.36 -7.69 -0.56
N ALA A 95 8.14 -8.74 -0.80
CA ALA A 95 9.55 -8.77 -0.42
C ALA A 95 10.38 -7.75 -1.22
N GLY A 96 10.10 -7.59 -2.52
CA GLY A 96 10.71 -6.59 -3.37
C GLY A 96 10.39 -5.16 -2.93
N GLU A 97 9.14 -4.87 -2.60
CA GLU A 97 8.73 -3.58 -2.03
C GLU A 97 9.44 -3.30 -0.69
N ALA A 98 9.49 -4.29 0.19
CA ALA A 98 10.17 -4.16 1.48
C ALA A 98 11.67 -3.88 1.31
N ASP A 99 12.33 -4.52 0.35
CA ASP A 99 13.74 -4.27 0.03
C ASP A 99 13.95 -2.88 -0.58
N ALA A 100 13.11 -2.48 -1.54
CA ALA A 100 13.15 -1.12 -2.10
C ALA A 100 13.00 -0.07 -1.00
N MET A 101 12.00 -0.20 -0.12
CA MET A 101 11.78 0.72 0.99
C MET A 101 12.96 0.79 1.96
N ARG A 102 13.58 -0.35 2.30
CA ARG A 102 14.77 -0.37 3.16
C ARG A 102 15.94 0.38 2.55
N ARG A 103 16.07 0.37 1.21
CA ARG A 103 17.14 1.06 0.49
C ARG A 103 16.86 2.54 0.28
N THR A 104 15.60 2.94 0.15
CA THR A 104 15.24 4.30 -0.28
C THR A 104 14.76 5.21 0.85
N THR A 105 14.29 4.66 1.98
CA THR A 105 13.66 5.48 3.02
C THR A 105 13.91 4.98 4.44
N ARG A 106 14.08 5.93 5.37
CA ARG A 106 14.11 5.66 6.82
C ARG A 106 12.75 5.20 7.38
N PHE A 107 11.68 5.40 6.61
CA PHE A 107 10.30 5.06 7.01
C PHE A 107 9.93 3.61 6.70
N TYR A 108 10.89 2.75 6.34
CA TYR A 108 10.68 1.34 5.96
C TYR A 108 9.97 0.48 7.01
N ARG A 109 9.85 0.95 8.25
CA ARG A 109 9.11 0.25 9.32
C ARG A 109 7.58 0.39 9.17
N ARG A 110 7.11 1.39 8.45
CA ARG A 110 5.70 1.56 8.07
C ARG A 110 5.55 1.25 6.60
N HIS A 111 4.41 0.70 6.17
CA HIS A 111 4.15 0.47 4.75
C HIS A 111 3.90 1.84 4.08
N CYS A 112 4.97 2.48 3.60
CA CYS A 112 4.94 3.82 3.01
C CYS A 112 5.45 3.79 1.58
N ILE A 113 4.58 4.08 0.62
CA ILE A 113 4.86 4.01 -0.82
C ILE A 113 5.30 5.36 -1.41
N SER A 114 5.50 6.40 -0.58
CA SER A 114 5.70 7.78 -1.04
C SER A 114 6.81 7.94 -2.08
N THR A 115 7.90 7.16 -1.97
CA THR A 115 9.03 7.22 -2.91
C THR A 115 8.79 6.51 -4.24
N TYR A 116 7.73 5.70 -4.36
CA TYR A 116 7.41 4.93 -5.57
C TYR A 116 5.91 4.94 -5.90
N SER A 117 5.19 5.97 -5.44
CA SER A 117 3.72 6.06 -5.53
C SER A 117 3.17 6.02 -6.95
N ILE A 118 3.89 6.57 -7.93
CA ILE A 118 3.52 6.48 -9.36
C ILE A 118 3.59 5.02 -9.82
N HIS A 119 4.70 4.33 -9.56
CA HIS A 119 4.86 2.92 -9.92
C HIS A 119 3.83 2.00 -9.23
N ASP A 120 3.52 2.23 -7.95
CA ASP A 120 2.44 1.52 -7.24
C ASP A 120 1.10 1.73 -7.95
N SER A 121 0.75 2.98 -8.22
CA SER A 121 -0.51 3.34 -8.88
C SER A 121 -0.61 2.71 -10.26
N ASP A 122 0.44 2.81 -11.07
CA ASP A 122 0.47 2.24 -12.42
C ASP A 122 0.38 0.72 -12.39
N GLY A 123 1.01 0.06 -11.41
CA GLY A 123 0.88 -1.38 -11.21
C GLY A 123 -0.58 -1.80 -10.96
N MET A 124 -1.30 -1.08 -10.11
CA MET A 124 -2.73 -1.33 -9.87
C MET A 124 -3.58 -1.07 -11.12
N CYS A 125 -3.20 -0.08 -11.91
CA CYS A 125 -3.87 0.25 -13.16
C CYS A 125 -3.65 -0.82 -14.24
N ALA A 126 -2.43 -1.35 -14.33
CA ALA A 126 -2.10 -2.44 -15.22
C ALA A 126 -2.89 -3.71 -14.88
N ASP A 127 -3.04 -4.03 -13.59
CA ASP A 127 -3.87 -5.16 -13.14
C ASP A 127 -5.33 -5.00 -13.61
N LEU A 128 -5.85 -3.76 -13.60
CA LEU A 128 -7.20 -3.43 -14.11
C LEU A 128 -7.29 -3.38 -15.65
N GLY A 129 -6.21 -3.68 -16.37
CA GLY A 129 -6.15 -3.52 -17.84
C GLY A 129 -6.25 -2.06 -18.30
N SER A 130 -6.08 -1.09 -17.40
CA SER A 130 -6.07 0.33 -17.72
C SER A 130 -4.71 0.75 -18.25
N ALA A 131 -4.70 1.83 -19.06
CA ALA A 131 -3.45 2.46 -19.49
C ALA A 131 -2.62 2.87 -18.26
N THR A 132 -1.32 2.53 -18.26
CA THR A 132 -0.38 2.96 -17.22
C THR A 132 0.15 4.36 -17.48
N LEU A 133 0.21 4.77 -18.77
CA LEU A 133 0.54 6.14 -19.13
C LEU A 133 -0.69 7.02 -18.95
N ARG A 134 -0.57 8.09 -18.16
CA ARG A 134 -1.73 8.87 -17.69
C ARG A 134 -1.86 10.25 -18.31
N LYS A 135 -0.85 10.70 -19.04
CA LYS A 135 -0.87 11.97 -19.76
C LYS A 135 -1.20 11.74 -21.24
N GLY A 136 -1.75 12.79 -21.87
CA GLY A 136 -2.12 12.74 -23.27
C GLY A 136 -0.94 12.68 -24.26
N ASN A 137 0.30 12.83 -23.79
CA ASN A 137 1.49 12.71 -24.63
C ASN A 137 2.75 12.37 -23.80
N TRP A 138 3.77 11.84 -24.48
CA TRP A 138 5.00 11.35 -23.86
C TRP A 138 5.87 12.43 -23.20
N ILE A 139 5.82 13.68 -23.67
CA ILE A 139 6.56 14.80 -23.05
C ILE A 139 5.94 15.11 -21.69
N ALA A 140 4.61 15.20 -21.63
CA ALA A 140 3.89 15.40 -20.38
C ALA A 140 4.08 14.22 -19.43
N GLU A 141 4.12 12.98 -19.95
CA GLU A 141 4.38 11.79 -19.12
C GLU A 141 5.73 11.86 -18.40
N LEU A 142 6.76 12.38 -19.08
CA LEU A 142 8.12 12.44 -18.55
C LEU A 142 8.34 13.65 -17.62
N PHE A 143 7.71 14.79 -17.92
CA PHE A 143 8.06 16.06 -17.27
C PHE A 143 6.93 16.70 -16.46
N ALA A 144 5.66 16.34 -16.68
CA ALA A 144 4.54 16.92 -15.93
C ALA A 144 4.28 16.13 -14.64
N PRO A 145 3.88 16.81 -13.54
CA PRO A 145 3.56 16.11 -12.30
C PRO A 145 2.30 15.26 -12.46
N TYR A 146 2.33 14.05 -11.90
CA TYR A 146 1.12 13.23 -11.71
C TYR A 146 0.22 13.88 -10.66
N ASN A 147 -1.08 13.87 -10.93
CA ASN A 147 -2.11 14.40 -10.06
C ASN A 147 -3.34 13.49 -10.06
N ASN A 148 -4.20 13.66 -9.07
CA ASN A 148 -5.39 12.80 -8.89
C ASN A 148 -6.32 12.78 -10.12
N LYS A 149 -6.36 13.84 -10.95
CA LYS A 149 -7.22 13.88 -12.13
C LYS A 149 -6.73 12.94 -13.24
N ASP A 150 -5.44 12.62 -13.28
CA ASP A 150 -4.85 11.72 -14.27
C ASP A 150 -5.34 10.26 -14.09
N TYR A 151 -5.88 9.95 -12.90
CA TYR A 151 -6.42 8.64 -12.56
C TYR A 151 -7.95 8.58 -12.60
N LYS A 152 -8.66 9.65 -13.03
CA LYS A 152 -10.11 9.57 -13.24
C LYS A 152 -10.42 8.52 -14.32
N GLU A 153 -11.37 7.63 -14.05
CA GLU A 153 -11.87 6.70 -15.08
C GLU A 153 -12.44 7.50 -16.24
N GLN A 154 -12.17 7.02 -17.45
CA GLN A 154 -12.95 7.34 -18.64
C GLN A 154 -14.23 6.50 -18.62
#